data_AF-A0A3Q8CLS7-F1
#
_entry.id   AF-A0A3Q8CLS7-F1
#
_cell.length_a   1.000
_cell.length_b   1.000
_cell.length_c   1.000
_cell.angle_alpha   90.00
_cell.angle_beta   90.00
_cell.angle_gamma   90.00
#
_symmetry.space_group_name_H-M   'P 1'
#
loop_
_entity.id
_entity.type
_entity.pdbx_description
1 polymer ?
#
loop_
_entity_poly.entity_id
_entity_poly.type
_entity_poly.pdbx_seq_one_letter_code
_entity_poly.pdbx_strand_id
1 'polypeptide(L)'
;MTYKLTAIDMKVIEFVKIKLQEGKFNISKWDLKEIPLKGQVYTFQNKDDSVEFSAFVNEDHITLGYDKLNTEGFITEAMAESVQEAIENTDLDRKKLRQRVRKVKTIFEI
;
A
#
# COMPACT_ATOMS: atom_id res chain seq x y z
N MET A 1 16.09 -14.14 11.59
CA MET A 1 16.34 -12.78 12.12
C MET A 1 15.08 -12.31 12.80
N THR A 2 15.10 -12.09 14.11
CA THR A 2 13.99 -11.48 14.85
C THR A 2 14.10 -9.98 14.67
N TYR A 3 13.30 -9.40 13.77
CA TYR A 3 13.18 -7.95 13.67
C TYR A 3 12.57 -7.42 14.97
N LYS A 4 13.29 -6.55 15.67
CA LYS A 4 12.73 -5.81 16.82
C LYS A 4 11.93 -4.65 16.26
N LEU A 5 10.62 -4.65 16.52
CA LEU A 5 9.75 -3.54 16.17
C LEU A 5 10.18 -2.27 16.91
N THR A 6 10.28 -1.18 16.18
CA THR A 6 10.51 0.17 16.71
C THR A 6 9.20 0.76 17.24
N ALA A 7 9.30 1.89 17.95
CA ALA A 7 8.12 2.63 18.39
C ALA A 7 7.26 3.13 17.21
N ILE A 8 7.89 3.44 16.07
CA ILE A 8 7.18 3.86 14.85
C ILE A 8 6.41 2.69 14.26
N ASP A 9 7.04 1.52 14.15
CA ASP A 9 6.38 0.32 13.61
C ASP A 9 5.13 -0.03 14.43
N MET A 10 5.21 0.05 15.75
CA MET A 10 4.05 -0.18 16.62
C MET A 10 2.94 0.84 16.39
N LYS A 11 3.28 2.13 16.25
CA LYS A 11 2.29 3.19 15.94
C LYS A 11 1.60 2.96 14.59
N VAL A 12 2.34 2.55 13.57
CA VAL A 12 1.77 2.24 12.25
C VAL A 12 0.84 1.04 12.32
N ILE A 13 1.25 -0.03 13.01
CA ILE A 13 0.40 -1.22 13.21
C ILE A 13 -0.89 -0.84 13.95
N GLU A 14 -0.81 -0.02 15.00
CA GLU A 14 -1.97 0.43 15.75
C GLU A 14 -2.90 1.30 14.89
N PHE A 15 -2.35 2.28 14.18
CA PHE A 15 -3.10 3.11 13.23
C PHE A 15 -3.85 2.26 12.20
N VAL A 16 -3.17 1.29 11.58
CA VAL A 16 -3.79 0.43 10.57
C VAL A 16 -4.87 -0.47 11.18
N LYS A 17 -4.68 -0.98 12.40
CA LYS A 17 -5.73 -1.75 13.11
C LYS A 17 -6.99 -0.92 13.33
N ILE A 18 -6.84 0.35 13.74
CA ILE A 18 -7.97 1.27 13.90
C ILE A 18 -8.69 1.46 12.56
N LYS A 19 -7.94 1.72 11.47
CA LYS A 19 -8.52 1.90 10.13
C LYS A 19 -9.21 0.65 9.59
N LEU A 20 -8.66 -0.54 9.85
CA LEU A 20 -9.31 -1.81 9.53
C LEU A 20 -10.62 -2.00 10.30
N GLN A 21 -10.65 -1.62 11.58
CA GLN A 21 -11.88 -1.66 12.40
C GLN A 21 -12.95 -0.69 11.88
N GLU A 22 -12.58 0.54 11.57
CA GLU A 22 -13.48 1.55 10.98
C GLU A 22 -14.11 1.04 9.68
N GLY A 23 -13.32 0.40 8.82
CA GLY A 23 -13.78 -0.23 7.58
C GLY A 23 -14.48 -1.58 7.75
N LYS A 24 -14.69 -2.06 8.98
CA LYS A 24 -15.29 -3.37 9.31
C LYS A 24 -14.54 -4.57 8.69
N PHE A 25 -13.24 -4.44 8.46
CA PHE A 25 -12.39 -5.54 8.01
C PHE A 25 -12.03 -6.49 9.15
N ASN A 26 -11.81 -7.76 8.85
CA ASN A 26 -11.33 -8.72 9.83
C ASN A 26 -9.82 -8.55 10.06
N ILE A 27 -9.46 -7.82 11.12
CA ILE A 27 -8.07 -7.50 11.50
C ILE A 27 -7.18 -8.75 11.57
N SER A 28 -7.68 -9.91 12.02
CA SER A 28 -6.85 -11.10 12.18
C SER A 28 -6.30 -11.65 10.88
N LYS A 29 -6.93 -11.26 9.77
CA LYS A 29 -6.51 -11.61 8.41
C LYS A 29 -5.44 -10.68 7.87
N TRP A 30 -5.16 -9.54 8.50
CA TRP A 30 -4.18 -8.59 7.99
C TRP A 30 -2.87 -8.67 8.77
N ASP A 31 -1.77 -8.72 8.04
CA ASP A 31 -0.42 -8.66 8.62
C ASP A 31 0.43 -7.60 7.95
N LEU A 32 1.47 -7.16 8.68
CA LEU A 32 2.51 -6.35 8.11
C LEU A 32 3.43 -7.25 7.27
N LYS A 33 3.47 -7.02 5.96
CA LYS A 33 4.27 -7.81 5.03
C LYS A 33 5.75 -7.42 5.11
N GLU A 34 6.02 -6.12 5.04
CA GLU A 34 7.38 -5.57 4.97
C GLU A 34 7.51 -4.30 5.83
N ILE A 35 8.61 -4.24 6.60
CA ILE A 35 9.03 -3.03 7.32
C ILE A 35 10.07 -2.31 6.44
N PRO A 36 9.87 -1.03 6.09
CA PRO A 36 10.80 -0.30 5.25
C PRO A 36 12.13 -0.05 5.97
N LEU A 37 13.26 -0.34 5.31
CA LEU A 37 14.61 -0.06 5.84
C LEU A 37 14.87 1.44 6.08
N LYS A 38 14.13 2.32 5.39
CA LYS A 38 14.21 3.80 5.52
C LYS A 38 12.89 4.45 5.95
N GLY A 39 11.97 3.70 6.56
CA GLY A 39 10.91 4.27 7.42
C GLY A 39 9.88 5.20 6.76
N GLN A 40 9.38 4.89 5.56
CA GLN A 40 8.36 5.73 4.91
C GLN A 40 7.14 4.99 4.38
N VAL A 41 7.28 3.72 3.95
CA VAL A 41 6.16 2.96 3.36
C VAL A 41 6.03 1.59 4.02
N TYR A 42 4.89 1.32 4.63
CA TYR A 42 4.55 0.04 5.24
C TYR A 42 3.49 -0.66 4.41
N THR A 43 3.75 -1.90 4.01
CA THR A 43 2.79 -2.68 3.21
C THR A 43 2.10 -3.71 4.09
N PHE A 44 0.77 -3.67 4.09
CA PHE A 44 -0.07 -4.65 4.77
C PHE A 44 -0.68 -5.59 3.74
N GLN A 45 -0.69 -6.88 4.07
CA GLN A 45 -1.22 -7.92 3.22
C GLN A 45 -2.28 -8.72 3.97
N ASN A 46 -3.38 -9.03 3.29
CA ASN A 46 -4.36 -9.97 3.77
C ASN A 46 -3.83 -11.40 3.60
N LYS A 47 -3.94 -12.25 4.62
CA LYS A 47 -3.42 -13.63 4.65
C LYS A 47 -4.21 -14.60 3.79
N ASP A 48 -5.49 -14.30 3.56
CA ASP A 48 -6.40 -15.19 2.83
C ASP A 48 -6.31 -14.99 1.32
N ASP A 49 -5.80 -13.84 0.87
CA ASP A 49 -5.70 -13.48 -0.54
C ASP A 49 -4.40 -12.70 -0.83
N SER A 50 -4.23 -12.23 -2.07
CA SER A 50 -3.06 -11.41 -2.45
C SER A 50 -3.35 -9.91 -2.36
N VAL A 51 -4.37 -9.50 -1.59
CA VAL A 51 -4.76 -8.09 -1.48
C VAL A 51 -3.80 -7.38 -0.53
N GLU A 52 -3.34 -6.21 -0.98
CA GLU A 52 -2.35 -5.40 -0.28
C GLU A 52 -2.81 -3.94 -0.27
N PHE A 53 -2.40 -3.21 0.76
CA PHE A 53 -2.44 -1.74 0.77
C PHE A 53 -1.23 -1.19 1.52
N SER A 54 -0.98 0.10 1.35
CA SER A 54 0.17 0.78 1.95
C SER A 54 -0.25 1.84 2.96
N ALA A 55 0.60 2.03 3.97
CA ALA A 55 0.56 3.14 4.89
C ALA A 55 1.88 3.94 4.78
N PHE A 56 1.75 5.25 4.64
CA PHE A 56 2.86 6.18 4.52
C PHE A 56 3.15 6.86 5.86
N VAL A 57 4.43 7.03 6.19
CA VAL A 57 4.90 7.73 7.38
C VAL A 57 5.68 8.95 6.94
N ASN A 58 5.11 10.13 7.17
CA ASN A 58 5.74 11.43 6.96
C ASN A 58 6.03 12.09 8.32
N GLU A 59 6.78 13.20 8.33
CA GLU A 59 7.47 13.83 9.47
C GLU A 59 6.73 13.93 10.83
N ASP A 60 5.44 13.65 10.92
CA ASP A 60 4.74 13.26 12.17
C ASP A 60 3.37 12.58 11.93
N HIS A 61 3.09 12.12 10.71
CA HIS A 61 1.77 11.68 10.30
C HIS A 61 1.83 10.29 9.66
N ILE A 62 0.86 9.44 10.02
CA ILE A 62 0.64 8.14 9.40
C ILE A 62 -0.62 8.28 8.55
N THR A 63 -0.50 8.01 7.25
CA THR A 63 -1.63 8.08 6.30
C THR A 63 -1.77 6.76 5.57
N LEU A 64 -2.98 6.41 5.13
CA LEU A 64 -3.17 5.36 4.15
C LEU A 64 -2.90 5.94 2.77
N GLY A 65 -2.43 5.11 1.84
CA GLY A 65 -2.31 5.56 0.47
C GLY A 65 -1.94 4.49 -0.53
N TYR A 66 -1.79 4.93 -1.76
CA TYR A 66 -1.54 4.11 -2.92
C TYR A 66 -0.67 4.86 -3.92
N ASP A 67 0.06 4.10 -4.74
CA ASP A 67 0.80 4.63 -5.86
C ASP A 67 -0.16 4.97 -6.99
N LYS A 68 -0.04 6.19 -7.52
CA LYS A 68 -0.82 6.68 -8.65
C LYS A 68 0.08 7.23 -9.75
N LEU A 69 -0.30 7.03 -11.01
CA LEU A 69 0.37 7.68 -12.13
C LEU A 69 -0.10 9.13 -12.29
N ASN A 70 0.83 10.07 -12.35
CA ASN A 70 0.54 11.44 -12.75
C ASN A 70 0.30 11.56 -14.27
N THR A 71 -0.05 12.75 -14.74
CA THR A 71 -0.33 13.04 -16.17
C THR A 71 0.87 12.80 -17.08
N GLU A 72 2.09 12.84 -16.53
CA GLU A 72 3.35 12.61 -17.24
C GLU A 72 3.78 11.14 -17.20
N GLY A 73 3.07 10.28 -16.48
CA GLY A 73 3.34 8.85 -16.37
C GLY A 73 4.35 8.47 -15.28
N PHE A 74 4.71 9.40 -14.40
CA PHE A 74 5.51 9.11 -13.20
C PHE A 74 4.64 8.57 -12.07
N ILE A 75 5.21 7.71 -11.23
CA ILE A 75 4.58 7.23 -10.01
C ILE A 75 4.65 8.34 -8.97
N THR A 76 3.50 8.62 -8.37
CA THR A 76 3.29 9.61 -7.31
C THR A 76 2.46 8.99 -6.20
N GLU A 77 2.71 9.37 -4.96
CA GLU A 77 1.94 8.89 -3.82
C GLU A 77 0.61 9.65 -3.72
N ALA A 78 -0.49 8.93 -3.51
CA ALA A 78 -1.80 9.49 -3.24
C ALA A 78 -2.31 9.02 -1.87
N MET A 79 -2.97 9.91 -1.15
CA MET A 79 -3.59 9.59 0.14
C MET A 79 -4.96 8.95 -0.07
N ALA A 80 -5.30 8.02 0.81
CA ALA A 80 -6.62 7.39 0.88
C ALA A 80 -7.28 7.72 2.22
N GLU A 81 -8.59 7.93 2.22
CA GLU A 81 -9.38 8.22 3.41
C GLU A 81 -9.75 6.92 4.17
N SER A 82 -9.76 5.79 3.48
CA SER A 82 -10.13 4.48 4.04
C SER A 82 -9.26 3.34 3.49
N VAL A 83 -9.26 2.21 4.21
CA VAL A 83 -8.58 0.98 3.76
C VAL A 83 -9.20 0.48 2.44
N GLN A 84 -10.51 0.57 2.30
CA GLN A 84 -11.20 0.14 1.08
C GLN A 84 -10.71 0.95 -0.13
N GLU A 85 -10.64 2.27 0.00
CA GLU A 85 -10.13 3.13 -1.07
C GLU A 85 -8.67 2.81 -1.41
N ALA A 86 -7.82 2.60 -0.40
CA ALA A 86 -6.42 2.24 -0.60
C ALA A 86 -6.28 0.92 -1.39
N ILE A 87 -7.09 -0.09 -1.06
CA ILE A 87 -7.13 -1.39 -1.76
C ILE A 87 -7.58 -1.21 -3.21
N GLU A 88 -8.73 -0.57 -3.42
CA GLU A 88 -9.36 -0.43 -4.74
C GLU A 88 -8.43 0.30 -5.72
N ASN A 89 -7.77 1.36 -5.26
CA ASN A 89 -6.87 2.14 -6.09
C ASN A 89 -5.52 1.46 -6.33
N THR A 90 -5.00 0.71 -5.36
CA THR A 90 -3.78 -0.11 -5.53
C THR A 90 -3.97 -1.16 -6.63
N ASP A 91 -5.13 -1.82 -6.67
CA ASP A 91 -5.44 -2.83 -7.68
C ASP A 91 -5.72 -2.24 -9.07
N LEU A 92 -6.42 -1.11 -9.13
CA LEU A 92 -6.71 -0.40 -10.37
C LEU A 92 -5.44 0.02 -11.09
N ASP A 93 -4.47 0.59 -10.38
CA ASP A 93 -3.24 1.06 -11.00
C ASP A 93 -2.28 -0.07 -11.33
N ARG A 94 -2.24 -1.18 -10.57
CA ARG A 94 -1.57 -2.43 -11.00
C ARG A 94 -2.14 -2.97 -12.32
N LYS A 95 -3.47 -2.94 -12.50
CA LYS A 95 -4.12 -3.36 -13.74
C LYS A 95 -3.79 -2.41 -14.91
N LYS A 96 -3.84 -1.09 -14.70
CA LYS A 96 -3.47 -0.10 -15.73
C LYS A 96 -1.99 -0.18 -16.11
N LEU A 97 -1.10 -0.38 -15.13
CA LEU A 97 0.34 -0.56 -15.34
C LEU A 97 0.59 -1.80 -16.20
N ARG A 98 -0.05 -2.95 -15.87
CA ARG A 98 0.04 -4.18 -16.67
C ARG A 98 -0.46 -3.97 -18.10
N GLN A 99 -1.57 -3.25 -18.29
CA GLN A 99 -2.10 -2.96 -19.64
C GLN A 99 -1.17 -2.05 -20.45
N ARG A 100 -0.57 -1.03 -19.83
CA ARG A 100 0.39 -0.13 -20.50
C ARG A 100 1.73 -0.79 -20.79
N VAL A 101 2.31 -1.55 -19.86
CA VAL A 101 3.54 -2.32 -20.10
C VAL A 101 3.33 -3.35 -21.21
N ARG A 102 2.16 -3.98 -21.27
CA ARG A 102 1.82 -4.88 -22.38
C ARG A 102 1.79 -4.14 -23.72
N LYS A 103 1.17 -2.96 -23.80
CA LYS A 103 1.18 -2.12 -25.00
C LYS A 103 2.59 -1.67 -25.40
N VAL A 104 3.45 -1.31 -24.46
CA VAL A 104 4.84 -0.92 -24.74
C VAL A 104 5.65 -2.10 -25.24
N LYS A 105 5.55 -3.29 -24.63
CA LYS A 105 6.20 -4.51 -25.15
C LYS A 105 5.77 -4.85 -26.58
N THR A 106 4.49 -4.71 -26.91
CA THR A 106 4.00 -4.97 -28.28
C THR A 106 4.56 -3.98 -29.31
N ILE A 107 4.98 -2.78 -28.90
CA ILE A 107 5.60 -1.79 -29.81
C ILE A 107 7.09 -2.07 -30.03
N PHE A 108 7.77 -2.70 -29.07
CA PHE A 108 9.20 -3.04 -29.15
C PHE A 108 9.51 -4.44 -29.69
N GLU A 109 8.49 -5.20 -30.12
CA GLU A 109 8.63 -6.49 -30.82
C GLU A 109 8.41 -6.33 -32.35
N ILE A 110 9.05 -5.32 -32.96
CA ILE A 110 9.16 -5.16 -34.43
C ILE A 110 10.61 -5.38 -34.85
#